data_AF-A0A3N5UXN3-F1
#
_entry.id   AF-A0A3N5UXN3-F1
#
_cell.length_a   1.000
_cell.length_b   1.000
_cell.length_c   1.000
_cell.angle_alpha   90.00
_cell.angle_beta   90.00
_cell.angle_gamma   90.00
#
_symmetry.space_group_name_H-M   'P 1'
#
loop_
_entity.id
_entity.type
_entity.pdbx_description
1 polymer ?
#
loop_
_entity_poly.entity_id
_entity_poly.type
_entity_poly.pdbx_seq_one_letter_code
_entity_poly.pdbx_strand_id
1 'polypeptide(L)'
;MKEKLATPNYNVNIRGRNRSGSVWRLLFQVSTIIGILALTALLLNVINGAFGYVILEARVDPATLAVDGIALEDQNKEQLTAVLKANISGGAYNKLEKDQPFARRSAANIRQLILERILKYDVKQSWSLWESITRAGEIKSEAAEKYPGAILKFNSWLSSDFVARPQSSVALSTGVRTAILGSLWTILFTLLLAFPLGVGAAIYLEEYAADNRLNRLIQTNINNLAGVPSIVYGILGLAIFVRALEPLTSGSIFGLVDPTTANGRTVLAAGLTLGLLVLPIIIINA
;
A
#
# COMPACT_ATOMS: atom_id res chain seq x y z
N MET A 1 30.68 25.10 -63.50
CA MET A 1 31.53 24.37 -62.54
C MET A 1 30.63 23.70 -61.51
N LYS A 2 29.95 22.63 -61.96
CA LYS A 2 29.23 21.69 -61.10
C LYS A 2 30.25 20.67 -60.59
N GLU A 3 29.86 19.96 -59.53
CA GLU A 3 30.37 18.64 -59.16
C GLU A 3 31.54 18.62 -58.17
N LYS A 4 31.19 18.42 -56.89
CA LYS A 4 31.62 17.27 -56.07
C LYS A 4 31.33 17.57 -54.61
N LEU A 5 30.42 16.78 -54.03
CA LEU A 5 30.54 16.13 -52.72
C LEU A 5 29.32 15.18 -52.57
N ALA A 6 29.23 14.22 -53.50
CA ALA A 6 28.35 13.07 -53.34
C ALA A 6 29.11 12.05 -52.47
N THR A 7 28.70 11.90 -51.21
CA THR A 7 29.21 10.86 -50.32
C THR A 7 28.87 9.48 -50.91
N PRO A 8 29.82 8.56 -51.16
CA PRO A 8 29.61 7.38 -52.01
C PRO A 8 28.65 6.31 -51.44
N ASN A 9 28.24 6.44 -50.17
CA ASN A 9 27.44 5.43 -49.46
C ASN A 9 26.08 5.93 -48.95
N TYR A 10 25.60 7.09 -49.40
CA TYR A 10 24.25 7.54 -49.01
C TYR A 10 23.20 6.90 -49.93
N ASN A 11 22.73 5.71 -49.55
CA ASN A 11 21.64 5.02 -50.25
C ASN A 11 20.33 5.82 -50.06
N VAL A 12 19.84 6.49 -51.12
CA VAL A 12 18.61 7.31 -51.14
C VAL A 12 17.37 6.40 -51.16
N ASN A 13 17.28 5.42 -50.26
CA ASN A 13 16.09 4.57 -50.13
C ASN A 13 15.01 5.25 -49.27
N ILE A 14 14.61 6.46 -49.67
CA ILE A 14 13.61 7.27 -48.96
C ILE A 14 12.26 6.53 -48.89
N ARG A 15 11.87 5.81 -49.96
CA ARG A 15 10.63 5.02 -49.96
C ARG A 15 10.67 3.85 -48.96
N GLY A 16 11.79 3.13 -48.88
CA GLY A 16 11.97 2.06 -47.89
C GLY A 16 11.96 2.57 -46.45
N ARG A 17 12.61 3.71 -46.19
CA ARG A 17 12.61 4.39 -44.89
C ARG A 17 11.23 4.91 -44.51
N ASN A 18 10.48 5.49 -45.44
CA ASN A 18 9.11 5.96 -45.20
C ASN A 18 8.15 4.80 -44.92
N ARG A 19 8.28 3.68 -45.65
CA ARG A 19 7.51 2.46 -45.38
C ARG A 19 7.83 1.89 -44.00
N SER A 20 9.12 1.71 -43.70
CA SER A 20 9.55 1.21 -42.38
C SER A 20 9.10 2.15 -41.25
N GLY A 21 9.25 3.46 -41.41
CA GLY A 21 8.79 4.45 -40.45
C GLY A 21 7.26 4.44 -40.27
N SER A 22 6.49 4.26 -41.34
CA SER A 22 5.03 4.10 -41.26
C SER A 22 4.63 2.83 -40.51
N VAL A 23 5.35 1.71 -40.73
CA VAL A 23 5.12 0.45 -40.02
C VAL A 23 5.44 0.62 -38.53
N TRP A 24 6.60 1.17 -38.19
CA TRP A 24 6.98 1.43 -36.79
C TRP A 24 5.99 2.38 -36.10
N ARG A 25 5.59 3.46 -36.77
CA ARG A 25 4.58 4.39 -36.24
C ARG A 25 3.26 3.68 -35.95
N LEU A 26 2.79 2.84 -36.87
CA LEU A 26 1.59 2.04 -36.66
C LEU A 26 1.74 1.08 -35.48
N LEU A 27 2.86 0.37 -35.37
CA LEU A 27 3.14 -0.54 -34.26
C LEU A 27 3.13 0.19 -32.91
N PHE A 28 3.79 1.35 -32.80
CA PHE A 28 3.79 2.16 -31.59
C PHE A 28 2.39 2.68 -31.23
N GLN A 29 1.62 3.12 -32.22
CA GLN A 29 0.24 3.57 -32.00
C GLN A 29 -0.65 2.41 -31.52
N VAL A 30 -0.57 1.25 -32.17
CA VAL A 30 -1.31 0.04 -31.74
C VAL A 30 -0.91 -0.38 -30.33
N SER A 31 0.39 -0.41 -30.02
CA SER A 31 0.89 -0.74 -28.69
C SER A 31 0.36 0.23 -27.62
N THR A 32 0.32 1.53 -27.94
CA THR A 32 -0.21 2.56 -27.04
C THR A 32 -1.71 2.40 -26.83
N ILE A 33 -2.47 2.13 -27.89
CA ILE A 33 -3.92 1.87 -27.81
C ILE A 33 -4.18 0.64 -26.95
N ILE A 34 -3.45 -0.45 -27.16
CA ILE A 34 -3.55 -1.67 -26.33
C ILE A 34 -3.23 -1.34 -24.88
N GLY A 35 -2.19 -0.56 -24.61
CA GLY A 35 -1.83 -0.12 -23.26
C GLY A 35 -2.95 0.68 -22.58
N ILE A 36 -3.57 1.62 -23.30
CA ILE A 36 -4.70 2.42 -22.79
C ILE A 36 -5.89 1.51 -22.50
N LEU A 37 -6.23 0.59 -23.41
CA LEU A 37 -7.34 -0.35 -23.21
C LEU A 37 -7.09 -1.26 -22.00
N ALA A 38 -5.87 -1.78 -21.84
CA ALA A 38 -5.50 -2.61 -20.70
C ALA A 38 -5.57 -1.85 -19.38
N LEU A 39 -5.04 -0.62 -19.31
CA LEU A 39 -5.13 0.25 -18.13
C LEU A 39 -6.58 0.60 -17.80
N THR A 40 -7.39 0.88 -18.82
CA THR A 40 -8.82 1.16 -18.65
C THR A 40 -9.54 -0.07 -18.09
N ALA A 41 -9.28 -1.26 -18.63
CA ALA A 41 -9.85 -2.51 -18.14
C ALA A 41 -9.45 -2.80 -16.69
N LEU A 42 -8.18 -2.56 -16.34
CA LEU A 42 -7.68 -2.72 -14.97
C LEU A 42 -8.36 -1.73 -14.02
N LEU A 43 -8.50 -0.46 -14.41
CA LEU A 43 -9.19 0.55 -13.63
C LEU A 43 -10.66 0.17 -13.40
N LEU A 44 -11.36 -0.28 -14.44
CA LEU A 44 -12.74 -0.74 -14.33
C LEU A 44 -12.87 -1.96 -13.43
N ASN A 45 -11.91 -2.88 -13.45
CA ASN A 45 -11.87 -4.03 -12.55
C ASN A 45 -11.69 -3.59 -11.09
N VAL A 46 -10.76 -2.67 -10.82
CA VAL A 46 -10.53 -2.11 -9.49
C VAL A 46 -11.77 -1.39 -8.96
N ILE A 47 -12.41 -0.54 -9.78
CA ILE A 47 -13.66 0.13 -9.40
C ILE A 47 -14.74 -0.93 -9.13
N ASN A 48 -14.85 -1.95 -9.96
CA ASN A 48 -15.83 -3.01 -9.77
C ASN A 48 -15.64 -3.78 -8.45
N GLY A 49 -14.40 -4.04 -8.04
CA GLY A 49 -14.09 -4.70 -6.78
C GLY A 49 -14.16 -3.79 -5.54
N ALA A 50 -14.04 -2.48 -5.71
CA ALA A 50 -13.98 -1.53 -4.60
C ALA A 50 -15.34 -1.19 -3.99
N PHE A 51 -16.43 -1.43 -4.72
CA PHE A 51 -17.78 -1.07 -4.30
C PHE A 51 -18.74 -2.24 -4.53
N GLY A 52 -19.77 -2.36 -3.70
CA GLY A 52 -20.84 -3.33 -3.92
C GLY A 52 -21.60 -3.72 -2.66
N TYR A 53 -22.59 -4.59 -2.82
CA TYR A 53 -23.35 -5.14 -1.71
C TYR A 53 -22.49 -6.09 -0.88
N VAL A 54 -22.71 -6.06 0.43
CA VAL A 54 -22.13 -6.99 1.38
C VAL A 54 -23.22 -7.43 2.35
N ILE A 55 -23.20 -8.72 2.70
CA ILE A 55 -24.01 -9.25 3.78
C ILE A 55 -23.18 -9.24 5.06
N LEU A 56 -23.74 -8.59 6.08
CA LEU A 56 -23.20 -8.52 7.41
C LEU A 56 -24.01 -9.39 8.36
N GLU A 57 -23.35 -10.35 8.97
CA GLU A 57 -23.93 -11.16 10.04
C GLU A 57 -23.25 -10.81 11.36
N ALA A 58 -24.05 -10.58 12.40
CA ALA A 58 -23.50 -10.33 13.73
C ALA A 58 -22.92 -11.64 14.28
N ARG A 59 -21.70 -11.60 14.83
CA ARG A 59 -21.09 -12.78 15.46
C ARG A 59 -21.82 -13.20 16.74
N VAL A 60 -22.44 -12.23 17.40
CA VAL A 60 -23.31 -12.44 18.56
C VAL A 60 -24.71 -12.09 18.13
N ASP A 61 -25.69 -12.94 18.42
CA ASP A 61 -27.09 -12.67 18.09
C ASP A 61 -27.58 -11.47 18.93
N PRO A 62 -28.07 -10.37 18.32
CA PRO A 62 -28.61 -9.22 19.03
C PRO A 62 -29.72 -9.56 20.03
N ALA A 63 -30.49 -10.64 19.78
CA ALA A 63 -31.53 -11.09 20.68
C ALA A 63 -30.98 -11.51 22.06
N THR A 64 -29.73 -11.99 22.12
CA THR A 64 -29.08 -12.36 23.38
C THR A 64 -28.70 -11.16 24.25
N LEU A 65 -28.70 -9.96 23.67
CA LEU A 65 -28.40 -8.70 24.36
C LEU A 65 -29.67 -7.98 24.84
N ALA A 66 -30.85 -8.60 24.72
CA ALA A 66 -32.09 -8.06 25.25
C ALA A 66 -32.05 -7.99 26.78
N VAL A 67 -32.48 -6.85 27.33
CA VAL A 67 -32.62 -6.63 28.77
C VAL A 67 -34.09 -6.40 29.06
N ASP A 68 -34.65 -7.15 30.02
CA ASP A 68 -36.07 -7.10 30.39
C ASP A 68 -37.04 -7.35 29.22
N GLY A 69 -36.62 -8.16 28.23
CA GLY A 69 -37.41 -8.44 27.03
C GLY A 69 -37.41 -7.29 26.00
N ILE A 70 -36.65 -6.22 26.24
CA ILE A 70 -36.52 -5.08 25.33
C ILE A 70 -35.36 -5.32 24.37
N ALA A 71 -35.65 -5.25 23.07
CA ALA A 71 -34.66 -5.38 22.01
C ALA A 71 -33.56 -4.31 22.14
N LEU A 72 -32.34 -4.64 21.72
CA LEU A 72 -31.18 -3.74 21.83
C LEU A 72 -31.43 -2.34 21.18
N GLU A 73 -32.27 -2.30 20.16
CA GLU A 73 -32.62 -1.07 19.44
C GLU A 73 -33.51 -0.13 20.25
N ASP A 74 -34.28 -0.67 21.20
CA ASP A 74 -35.28 0.06 22.00
C ASP A 74 -34.83 0.27 23.45
N GLN A 75 -33.69 -0.29 23.85
CA GLN A 75 -33.15 -0.12 25.20
C GLN A 75 -32.74 1.32 25.51
N ASN A 76 -32.96 1.71 26.77
CA ASN A 76 -32.55 3.00 27.31
C ASN A 76 -31.04 3.05 27.60
N LYS A 77 -30.53 4.24 27.97
CA LYS A 77 -29.10 4.49 28.15
C LYS A 77 -28.50 3.59 29.25
N GLU A 78 -29.23 3.43 30.35
CA GLU A 78 -28.80 2.67 31.52
C GLU A 78 -28.69 1.18 31.18
N GLN A 79 -29.70 0.63 30.50
CA GLN A 79 -29.71 -0.75 30.00
C GLN A 79 -28.55 -0.99 29.02
N LEU A 80 -28.35 -0.11 28.04
CA LEU A 80 -27.23 -0.22 27.09
C LEU A 80 -25.88 -0.18 27.80
N THR A 81 -25.72 0.67 28.82
CA THR A 81 -24.47 0.75 29.60
C THR A 81 -24.23 -0.54 30.37
N ALA A 82 -25.29 -1.14 30.93
CA ALA A 82 -25.21 -2.42 31.63
C ALA A 82 -24.83 -3.57 30.68
N VAL A 83 -25.46 -3.65 29.50
CA VAL A 83 -25.11 -4.63 28.46
C VAL A 83 -23.65 -4.48 28.06
N LEU A 84 -23.19 -3.25 27.83
CA LEU A 84 -21.80 -2.97 27.46
C LEU A 84 -20.84 -3.44 28.55
N LYS A 85 -21.11 -3.09 29.82
CA LYS A 85 -20.27 -3.48 30.96
C LYS A 85 -20.19 -4.99 31.17
N ALA A 86 -21.29 -5.71 30.94
CA ALA A 86 -21.36 -7.16 31.11
C ALA A 86 -20.59 -7.93 30.01
N ASN A 87 -20.47 -7.36 28.81
CA ASN A 87 -19.95 -8.07 27.63
C ASN A 87 -18.55 -7.63 27.19
N ILE A 88 -17.92 -6.66 27.86
CA ILE A 88 -16.53 -6.26 27.60
C ILE A 88 -15.65 -6.45 28.84
N SER A 89 -14.34 -6.60 28.64
CA SER A 89 -13.41 -6.71 29.77
C SER A 89 -13.35 -5.41 30.58
N GLY A 90 -13.08 -5.51 31.88
CA GLY A 90 -12.94 -4.34 32.75
C GLY A 90 -11.92 -3.32 32.25
N GLY A 91 -10.80 -3.79 31.67
CA GLY A 91 -9.81 -2.91 31.04
C GLY A 91 -10.35 -2.15 29.82
N ALA A 92 -11.16 -2.80 28.97
CA ALA A 92 -11.79 -2.15 27.83
C ALA A 92 -12.85 -1.13 28.27
N TYR A 93 -13.64 -1.45 29.29
CA TYR A 93 -14.61 -0.54 29.88
C TYR A 93 -13.94 0.71 30.45
N ASN A 94 -12.88 0.52 31.26
CA ASN A 94 -12.13 1.62 31.87
C ASN A 94 -11.45 2.52 30.84
N LYS A 95 -10.96 1.94 29.73
CA LYS A 95 -10.41 2.73 28.62
C LYS A 95 -11.48 3.63 27.98
N LEU A 96 -12.66 3.08 27.70
CA LEU A 96 -13.77 3.86 27.13
C LEU A 96 -14.24 4.98 28.05
N GLU A 97 -14.28 4.72 29.37
CA GLU A 97 -14.63 5.72 30.39
C GLU A 97 -13.58 6.83 30.47
N LYS A 98 -12.29 6.48 30.36
CA LYS A 98 -11.18 7.44 30.31
C LYS A 98 -11.21 8.30 29.04
N ASP A 99 -11.53 7.70 27.89
CA ASP A 99 -11.64 8.42 26.61
C ASP A 99 -12.83 9.40 26.63
N GLN A 100 -14.00 8.96 27.11
CA GLN A 100 -15.16 9.83 27.38
C GLN A 100 -16.11 9.15 28.38
N PRO A 101 -16.46 9.81 29.51
CA PRO A 101 -17.34 9.23 30.52
C PRO A 101 -18.72 8.84 29.99
N PHE A 102 -19.23 7.65 30.33
CA PHE A 102 -20.55 7.14 29.91
C PHE A 102 -21.69 8.06 30.35
N ALA A 103 -21.54 8.76 31.48
CA ALA A 103 -22.49 9.78 31.93
C ALA A 103 -22.71 10.88 30.88
N ARG A 104 -21.67 11.23 30.10
CA ARG A 104 -21.73 12.26 29.05
C ARG A 104 -22.05 11.71 27.66
N ARG A 105 -22.10 10.39 27.47
CA ARG A 105 -22.45 9.77 26.19
C ARG A 105 -23.97 9.72 26.00
N SER A 106 -24.43 9.80 24.75
CA SER A 106 -25.83 9.57 24.38
C SER A 106 -26.11 8.07 24.28
N ALA A 107 -27.38 7.67 24.40
CA ALA A 107 -27.79 6.27 24.20
C ALA A 107 -27.35 5.72 22.82
N ALA A 108 -27.46 6.54 21.77
CA ALA A 108 -27.00 6.19 20.43
C ALA A 108 -25.48 5.92 20.36
N ASN A 109 -24.66 6.72 21.06
CA ASN A 109 -23.22 6.50 21.09
C ASN A 109 -22.85 5.19 21.81
N ILE A 110 -23.54 4.88 22.91
CA ILE A 110 -23.32 3.61 23.64
C ILE A 110 -23.77 2.42 22.80
N ARG A 111 -24.92 2.53 22.12
CA ARG A 111 -25.38 1.51 21.17
C ARG A 111 -24.35 1.25 20.08
N GLN A 112 -23.77 2.30 19.49
CA GLN A 112 -22.70 2.15 18.51
C GLN A 112 -21.48 1.40 19.07
N LEU A 113 -21.08 1.67 20.31
CA LEU A 113 -20.00 0.90 20.96
C LEU A 113 -20.34 -0.58 21.11
N ILE A 114 -21.60 -0.93 21.40
CA ILE A 114 -22.07 -2.32 21.47
C ILE A 114 -22.01 -2.97 20.08
N LEU A 115 -22.53 -2.29 19.05
CA LEU A 115 -22.47 -2.77 17.66
C LEU A 115 -21.01 -3.05 17.23
N GLU A 116 -20.08 -2.14 17.57
CA GLU A 116 -18.68 -2.24 17.16
C GLU A 116 -17.88 -3.26 17.97
N ARG A 117 -18.12 -3.37 19.29
CA ARG A 117 -17.26 -4.16 20.19
C ARG A 117 -17.83 -5.52 20.56
N ILE A 118 -19.14 -5.67 20.61
CA ILE A 118 -19.81 -6.90 21.07
C ILE A 118 -20.36 -7.67 19.86
N LEU A 119 -21.21 -7.05 19.06
CA LEU A 119 -21.86 -7.73 17.93
C LEU A 119 -20.90 -8.09 16.81
N LYS A 120 -19.86 -7.27 16.58
CA LYS A 120 -18.76 -7.50 15.61
C LYS A 120 -19.24 -8.15 14.32
N TYR A 121 -19.81 -7.35 13.43
CA TYR A 121 -20.27 -7.84 12.14
C TYR A 121 -19.15 -8.48 11.33
N ASP A 122 -19.45 -9.64 10.76
CA ASP A 122 -18.58 -10.35 9.84
C ASP A 122 -19.17 -10.31 8.44
N VAL A 123 -18.30 -10.26 7.44
CA VAL A 123 -18.72 -10.22 6.04
C VAL A 123 -18.83 -11.65 5.57
N LYS A 124 -20.05 -12.12 5.34
CA LYS A 124 -20.30 -13.50 4.88
C LYS A 124 -20.19 -13.64 3.38
N GLN A 125 -20.68 -12.64 2.65
CA GLN A 125 -20.65 -12.60 1.19
C GLN A 125 -20.60 -11.16 0.72
N SER A 126 -19.93 -10.93 -0.42
CA SER A 126 -19.84 -9.65 -1.09
C SER A 126 -20.05 -9.82 -2.59
N TRP A 127 -20.69 -8.84 -3.21
CA TRP A 127 -20.85 -8.73 -4.65
C TRP A 127 -20.09 -7.52 -5.15
N SER A 128 -19.63 -7.60 -6.39
CA SER A 128 -18.99 -6.49 -7.07
C SER A 128 -19.98 -5.39 -7.46
N LEU A 129 -19.49 -4.24 -7.88
CA LEU A 129 -20.30 -3.07 -8.21
C LEU A 129 -21.32 -3.38 -9.30
N TRP A 130 -20.87 -4.00 -10.39
CA TRP A 130 -21.73 -4.30 -11.54
C TRP A 130 -22.81 -5.32 -11.18
N GLU A 131 -22.48 -6.35 -10.41
CA GLU A 131 -23.47 -7.30 -9.89
C GLU A 131 -24.48 -6.60 -8.99
N SER A 132 -24.00 -5.72 -8.12
CA SER A 132 -24.84 -4.99 -7.17
C SER A 132 -25.81 -4.03 -7.84
N ILE A 133 -25.45 -3.51 -9.01
CA ILE A 133 -26.31 -2.63 -9.81
C ILE A 133 -27.26 -3.46 -10.70
N THR A 134 -26.74 -4.47 -11.40
CA THR A 134 -27.50 -5.19 -12.44
C THR A 134 -28.38 -6.31 -11.88
N ARG A 135 -27.97 -6.94 -10.77
CA ARG A 135 -28.64 -8.09 -10.15
C ARG A 135 -29.13 -7.78 -8.74
N ALA A 136 -29.40 -6.50 -8.43
CA ALA A 136 -29.82 -6.06 -7.10
C ALA A 136 -31.05 -6.80 -6.56
N GLY A 137 -32.02 -7.10 -7.43
CA GLY A 137 -33.23 -7.86 -7.06
C GLY A 137 -32.91 -9.28 -6.61
N GLU A 138 -32.12 -10.00 -7.41
CA GLU A 138 -31.67 -11.37 -7.11
C GLU A 138 -30.83 -11.43 -5.84
N ILE A 139 -29.92 -10.46 -5.66
CA ILE A 139 -29.07 -10.38 -4.46
C ILE A 139 -29.94 -10.19 -3.20
N LYS A 140 -30.97 -9.35 -3.26
CA LYS A 140 -31.87 -9.11 -2.13
C LYS A 140 -32.67 -10.37 -1.77
N SER A 141 -33.18 -11.10 -2.76
CA SER A 141 -33.87 -12.37 -2.51
C SER A 141 -32.92 -13.44 -1.97
N GLU A 142 -31.72 -13.56 -2.56
CA GLU A 142 -30.70 -14.52 -2.12
C GLU A 142 -30.25 -14.24 -0.68
N ALA A 143 -30.07 -12.96 -0.33
CA ALA A 143 -29.72 -12.54 1.01
C ALA A 143 -30.80 -12.94 2.03
N ALA A 144 -32.08 -12.71 1.70
CA ALA A 144 -33.20 -13.02 2.58
C ALA A 144 -33.38 -14.53 2.78
N GLU A 145 -33.10 -15.34 1.76
CA GLU A 145 -33.23 -16.81 1.81
C GLU A 145 -32.05 -17.47 2.54
N LYS A 146 -30.81 -17.13 2.16
CA LYS A 146 -29.60 -17.78 2.69
C LYS A 146 -29.14 -17.24 4.04
N TYR A 147 -29.43 -15.98 4.33
CA TYR A 147 -28.92 -15.29 5.52
C TYR A 147 -30.06 -14.57 6.27
N PRO A 148 -31.03 -15.31 6.84
CA PRO A 148 -32.13 -14.70 7.57
C PRO A 148 -31.62 -13.88 8.76
N GLY A 149 -31.99 -12.60 8.83
CA GLY A 149 -31.56 -11.68 9.89
C GLY A 149 -30.20 -10.99 9.66
N ALA A 150 -29.50 -11.31 8.57
CA ALA A 150 -28.29 -10.58 8.20
C ALA A 150 -28.61 -9.24 7.51
N ILE A 151 -27.71 -8.27 7.68
CA ILE A 151 -27.88 -6.92 7.13
C ILE A 151 -27.22 -6.86 5.76
N LEU A 152 -28.03 -6.68 4.72
CA LEU A 152 -27.53 -6.35 3.38
C LEU A 152 -27.30 -4.84 3.29
N LYS A 153 -26.06 -4.42 3.02
CA LYS A 153 -25.73 -3.01 2.80
C LYS A 153 -24.84 -2.83 1.59
N PHE A 154 -24.96 -1.70 0.92
CA PHE A 154 -23.97 -1.28 -0.07
C PHE A 154 -22.75 -0.73 0.67
N ASN A 155 -21.55 -1.18 0.33
CA ASN A 155 -20.32 -0.85 1.02
C ASN A 155 -19.28 -0.30 0.03
N SER A 156 -18.56 0.74 0.47
CA SER A 156 -17.33 1.18 -0.18
C SER A 156 -16.13 0.64 0.59
N TRP A 157 -15.31 -0.16 -0.06
CA TRP A 157 -14.04 -0.61 0.49
C TRP A 157 -12.97 0.48 0.40
N LEU A 158 -13.12 1.41 -0.55
CA LEU A 158 -12.29 2.60 -0.66
C LEU A 158 -12.91 3.74 0.16
N SER A 159 -12.44 3.91 1.39
CA SER A 159 -12.90 4.96 2.31
C SER A 159 -11.72 5.72 2.92
N SER A 160 -11.97 6.88 3.51
CA SER A 160 -10.97 7.60 4.31
C SER A 160 -10.42 6.71 5.43
N ASP A 161 -11.29 5.91 6.03
CA ASP A 161 -10.95 4.95 7.07
C ASP A 161 -10.01 3.85 6.57
N PHE A 162 -10.21 3.35 5.34
CA PHE A 162 -9.31 2.37 4.74
C PHE A 162 -7.88 2.91 4.62
N VAL A 163 -7.71 4.19 4.29
CA VAL A 163 -6.38 4.84 4.21
C VAL A 163 -5.81 5.08 5.62
N ALA A 164 -6.64 5.44 6.59
CA ALA A 164 -6.21 5.82 7.93
C ALA A 164 -6.02 4.64 8.90
N ARG A 165 -6.61 3.47 8.65
CA ARG A 165 -6.53 2.30 9.52
C ARG A 165 -5.31 1.42 9.20
N PRO A 166 -4.72 0.75 10.21
CA PRO A 166 -3.71 -0.28 9.97
C PRO A 166 -4.33 -1.53 9.36
N GLN A 167 -3.48 -2.42 8.84
CA GLN A 167 -3.90 -3.74 8.36
C GLN A 167 -4.55 -4.55 9.49
N SER A 168 -5.62 -5.26 9.17
CA SER A 168 -6.36 -6.10 10.11
C SER A 168 -6.77 -7.41 9.43
N SER A 169 -6.88 -8.48 10.22
CA SER A 169 -7.46 -9.75 9.77
C SER A 169 -8.98 -9.69 9.59
N VAL A 170 -9.64 -8.65 10.10
CA VAL A 170 -11.08 -8.42 9.95
C VAL A 170 -11.30 -7.47 8.79
N ALA A 171 -12.04 -7.94 7.77
CA ALA A 171 -12.24 -7.22 6.51
C ALA A 171 -12.81 -5.80 6.69
N LEU A 172 -13.80 -5.60 7.56
CA LEU A 172 -14.44 -4.29 7.77
C LEU A 172 -13.55 -3.25 8.47
N SER A 173 -12.51 -3.70 9.18
CA SER A 173 -11.59 -2.81 9.90
C SER A 173 -10.20 -2.75 9.31
N THR A 174 -9.96 -3.46 8.20
CA THR A 174 -8.66 -3.45 7.54
C THR A 174 -8.40 -2.13 6.85
N GLY A 175 -7.12 -1.77 6.77
CA GLY A 175 -6.66 -0.56 6.09
C GLY A 175 -5.22 -0.70 5.62
N VAL A 176 -4.74 0.33 4.94
CA VAL A 176 -3.44 0.34 4.24
C VAL A 176 -2.42 1.31 4.84
N ARG A 177 -2.74 1.98 5.96
CA ARG A 177 -1.87 3.00 6.55
C ARG A 177 -0.44 2.52 6.76
N THR A 178 -0.29 1.31 7.32
CA THR A 178 1.04 0.73 7.62
C THR A 178 1.87 0.53 6.36
N ALA A 179 1.26 0.07 5.26
CA ALA A 179 1.94 -0.12 3.99
C ALA A 179 2.35 1.22 3.37
N ILE A 180 1.43 2.20 3.36
CA ILE A 180 1.70 3.55 2.83
C ILE A 180 2.86 4.21 3.58
N LEU A 181 2.79 4.25 4.91
CA LEU A 181 3.84 4.85 5.72
C LEU A 181 5.16 4.09 5.57
N GLY A 182 5.13 2.76 5.57
CA GLY A 182 6.32 1.94 5.34
C GLY A 182 7.01 2.26 4.02
N SER A 183 6.26 2.39 2.93
CA SER A 183 6.78 2.78 1.62
C SER A 183 7.34 4.21 1.62
N LEU A 184 6.62 5.18 2.18
CA LEU A 184 7.08 6.57 2.25
C LEU A 184 8.37 6.71 3.04
N TRP A 185 8.48 6.06 4.21
CA TRP A 185 9.69 6.04 5.01
C TRP A 185 10.85 5.35 4.30
N THR A 186 10.58 4.24 3.61
CA THR A 186 11.60 3.54 2.81
C THR A 186 12.16 4.49 1.74
N ILE A 187 11.29 5.12 0.96
CA ILE A 187 11.67 6.08 -0.10
C ILE A 187 12.44 7.26 0.50
N LEU A 188 11.97 7.80 1.63
CA LEU A 188 12.64 8.91 2.30
C LEU A 188 14.07 8.55 2.69
N PHE A 189 14.29 7.42 3.35
CA PHE A 189 15.65 6.99 3.73
C PHE A 189 16.52 6.66 2.52
N THR A 190 15.95 6.07 1.47
CA THR A 190 16.64 5.87 0.20
C THR A 190 17.11 7.20 -0.40
N LEU A 191 16.24 8.21 -0.44
CA LEU A 191 16.59 9.55 -0.96
C LEU A 191 17.63 10.24 -0.09
N LEU A 192 17.48 10.21 1.24
CA LEU A 192 18.41 10.84 2.17
C LEU A 192 19.82 10.27 2.06
N LEU A 193 19.97 9.00 1.71
CA LEU A 193 21.27 8.38 1.48
C LEU A 193 21.76 8.58 0.04
N ALA A 194 20.98 8.13 -0.93
CA ALA A 194 21.43 7.97 -2.31
C ALA A 194 21.58 9.30 -3.04
N PHE A 195 20.72 10.28 -2.75
CA PHE A 195 20.76 11.57 -3.43
C PHE A 195 22.03 12.37 -3.09
N PRO A 196 22.33 12.73 -1.82
CA PRO A 196 23.52 13.52 -1.51
C PRO A 196 24.82 12.76 -1.83
N LEU A 197 24.89 11.45 -1.55
CA LEU A 197 26.09 10.67 -1.84
C LEU A 197 26.29 10.46 -3.34
N GLY A 198 25.22 10.14 -4.07
CA GLY A 198 25.30 9.89 -5.52
C GLY A 198 25.65 11.15 -6.29
N VAL A 199 24.95 12.25 -6.03
CA VAL A 199 25.20 13.54 -6.69
C VAL A 199 26.58 14.08 -6.29
N GLY A 200 26.96 14.00 -5.02
CA GLY A 200 28.28 14.44 -4.55
C GLY A 200 29.42 13.63 -5.19
N ALA A 201 29.27 12.30 -5.28
CA ALA A 201 30.24 11.45 -5.96
C ALA A 201 30.32 11.73 -7.47
N ALA A 202 29.18 11.98 -8.13
CA ALA A 202 29.16 12.35 -9.54
C ALA A 202 29.91 13.67 -9.80
N ILE A 203 29.58 14.73 -9.05
CA ILE A 203 30.26 16.02 -9.18
C ILE A 203 31.77 15.87 -8.94
N TYR A 204 32.17 15.12 -7.92
CA TYR A 204 33.58 14.88 -7.65
C TYR A 204 34.27 14.13 -8.81
N LEU A 205 33.65 13.07 -9.31
CA LEU A 205 34.22 12.24 -10.38
C LEU A 205 34.28 12.94 -11.74
N GLU A 206 33.37 13.87 -12.00
CA GLU A 206 33.30 14.59 -13.28
C GLU A 206 34.15 15.87 -13.27
N GLU A 207 34.08 16.66 -12.19
CA GLU A 207 34.70 18.00 -12.17
C GLU A 207 36.07 18.02 -11.48
N TYR A 208 36.29 17.17 -10.47
CA TYR A 208 37.48 17.27 -9.61
C TYR A 208 38.46 16.11 -9.76
N ALA A 209 37.99 14.95 -10.21
CA ALA A 209 38.79 13.74 -10.25
C ALA A 209 39.81 13.76 -11.40
N ALA A 210 41.09 13.87 -11.05
CA ALA A 210 42.17 13.72 -12.02
C ALA A 210 42.22 12.29 -12.61
N ASP A 211 42.67 12.16 -13.85
CA ASP A 211 42.79 10.87 -14.52
C ASP A 211 43.99 10.05 -13.97
N ASN A 212 43.76 9.35 -12.85
CA ASN A 212 44.74 8.51 -12.19
C ASN A 212 44.22 7.09 -11.97
N ARG A 213 45.12 6.17 -11.62
CA ARG A 213 44.79 4.74 -11.45
C ARG A 213 43.70 4.49 -10.41
N LEU A 214 43.65 5.30 -9.35
CA LEU A 214 42.64 5.16 -8.28
C LEU A 214 41.25 5.55 -8.81
N ASN A 215 41.13 6.69 -9.48
CA ASN A 215 39.85 7.17 -10.01
C ASN A 215 39.31 6.25 -11.10
N ARG A 216 40.18 5.72 -11.98
CA ARG A 216 39.79 4.68 -12.96
C ARG A 216 39.27 3.41 -12.29
N LEU A 217 39.91 2.99 -11.19
CA LEU A 217 39.45 1.84 -10.42
C LEU A 217 38.10 2.09 -9.76
N ILE A 218 37.87 3.28 -9.19
CA ILE A 218 36.57 3.68 -8.62
C ILE A 218 35.48 3.66 -9.68
N GLN A 219 35.69 4.34 -10.82
CA GLN A 219 34.73 4.38 -11.92
C GLN A 219 34.41 2.98 -12.47
N THR A 220 35.42 2.12 -12.62
CA THR A 220 35.22 0.73 -13.06
C THR A 220 34.35 -0.05 -12.08
N ASN A 221 34.56 0.10 -10.77
CA ASN A 221 33.73 -0.56 -9.76
C ASN A 221 32.29 -0.03 -9.75
N ILE A 222 32.09 1.28 -9.90
CA ILE A 222 30.75 1.88 -9.99
C ILE A 222 29.98 1.33 -11.20
N ASN A 223 30.63 1.27 -12.37
CA ASN A 223 30.04 0.70 -13.59
C ASN A 223 29.70 -0.79 -13.41
N ASN A 224 30.59 -1.56 -12.77
CA ASN A 224 30.33 -2.98 -12.49
C ASN A 224 29.15 -3.14 -11.52
N LEU A 225 29.08 -2.32 -10.47
CA LEU A 225 27.99 -2.33 -9.49
C LEU A 225 26.64 -1.97 -10.13
N ALA A 226 26.60 -1.06 -11.09
CA ALA A 226 25.37 -0.73 -11.81
C ALA A 226 24.82 -1.91 -12.64
N GLY A 227 25.69 -2.84 -13.05
CA GLY A 227 25.30 -4.06 -13.76
C GLY A 227 24.88 -5.21 -12.85
N VAL A 228 25.02 -5.09 -11.53
CA VAL A 228 24.70 -6.17 -10.58
C VAL A 228 23.18 -6.35 -10.45
N PRO A 229 22.64 -7.58 -10.54
CA PRO A 229 21.23 -7.85 -10.34
C PRO A 229 20.72 -7.43 -8.94
N SER A 230 19.49 -6.92 -8.87
CA SER A 230 18.88 -6.41 -7.63
C SER A 230 18.80 -7.43 -6.50
N ILE A 231 18.70 -8.74 -6.81
CA ILE A 231 18.67 -9.80 -5.79
C ILE A 231 19.96 -9.87 -4.97
N VAL A 232 21.11 -9.56 -5.59
CA VAL A 232 22.41 -9.56 -4.92
C VAL A 232 22.46 -8.42 -3.90
N TYR A 233 21.94 -7.23 -4.27
CA TYR A 233 21.79 -6.12 -3.34
C TYR A 233 20.85 -6.45 -2.18
N GLY A 234 19.80 -7.25 -2.40
CA GLY A 234 18.92 -7.72 -1.33
C GLY A 234 19.64 -8.59 -0.29
N ILE A 235 20.45 -9.56 -0.76
CA ILE A 235 21.25 -10.42 0.13
C ILE A 235 22.35 -9.62 0.84
N LEU A 236 23.01 -8.72 0.12
CA LEU A 236 24.02 -7.81 0.66
C LEU A 236 23.43 -6.89 1.74
N GLY A 237 22.24 -6.33 1.49
CA GLY A 237 21.52 -5.49 2.45
C GLY A 237 21.12 -6.25 3.71
N LEU A 238 20.70 -7.52 3.58
CA LEU A 238 20.48 -8.39 4.74
C LEU A 238 21.78 -8.63 5.53
N ALA A 239 22.90 -8.89 4.86
CA ALA A 239 24.17 -9.13 5.53
C ALA A 239 24.70 -7.86 6.23
N ILE A 240 24.65 -6.71 5.56
CA ILE A 240 25.23 -5.46 6.06
C ILE A 240 24.24 -4.73 6.96
N PHE A 241 23.08 -4.32 6.45
CA PHE A 241 22.19 -3.40 7.18
C PHE A 241 21.36 -4.09 8.25
N VAL A 242 20.91 -5.33 8.00
CA VAL A 242 20.07 -6.06 8.97
C VAL A 242 20.91 -6.81 10.01
N ARG A 243 22.06 -7.38 9.63
CA ARG A 243 22.89 -8.20 10.54
C ARG A 243 24.11 -7.45 11.09
N ALA A 244 25.00 -6.95 10.22
CA ALA A 244 26.23 -6.31 10.68
C ALA A 244 25.99 -4.95 11.36
N LEU A 245 25.03 -4.17 10.84
CA LEU A 245 24.61 -2.87 11.37
C LEU A 245 23.29 -2.94 12.13
N GLU A 246 22.93 -4.11 12.67
CA GLU A 246 21.73 -4.30 13.50
C GLU A 246 21.61 -3.21 14.57
N PRO A 247 22.65 -2.86 15.35
CA PRO A 247 22.48 -1.89 16.42
C PRO A 247 22.05 -0.49 15.93
N LEU A 248 22.50 -0.12 14.74
CA LEU A 248 22.12 1.14 14.08
C LEU A 248 20.71 1.05 13.51
N THR A 249 20.40 -0.03 12.80
CA THR A 249 19.13 -0.17 12.06
C THR A 249 17.96 -0.55 12.95
N SER A 250 18.19 -1.21 14.08
CA SER A 250 17.20 -1.49 15.12
C SER A 250 16.94 -0.31 16.06
N GLY A 251 17.82 0.69 16.06
CA GLY A 251 17.76 1.84 16.95
C GLY A 251 18.35 1.59 18.35
N SER A 252 18.99 0.44 18.58
CA SER A 252 19.53 0.08 19.90
C SER A 252 20.64 1.01 20.37
N ILE A 253 21.46 1.53 19.46
CA ILE A 253 22.48 2.53 19.80
C ILE A 253 21.88 3.85 20.32
N PHE A 254 20.61 4.14 19.98
CA PHE A 254 19.90 5.34 20.40
C PHE A 254 18.96 5.09 21.59
N GLY A 255 18.91 3.84 22.10
CA GLY A 255 17.94 3.44 23.13
C GLY A 255 16.49 3.39 22.65
N LEU A 256 16.26 3.43 21.33
CA LEU A 256 14.93 3.49 20.71
C LEU A 256 14.53 2.11 20.13
N VAL A 257 14.56 1.07 20.96
CA VAL A 257 14.28 -0.31 20.51
C VAL A 257 12.81 -0.65 20.69
N ASP A 258 12.14 -1.03 19.60
CA ASP A 258 10.87 -1.73 19.64
C ASP A 258 11.10 -3.26 19.55
N PRO A 259 10.43 -4.10 20.37
CA PRO A 259 10.55 -5.55 20.29
C PRO A 259 10.28 -6.13 18.90
N THR A 260 9.45 -5.46 18.10
CA THR A 260 9.12 -5.87 16.72
C THR A 260 10.22 -5.55 15.72
N THR A 261 11.15 -4.64 16.05
CA THR A 261 12.23 -4.18 15.17
C THR A 261 13.64 -4.50 15.67
N ALA A 262 13.76 -5.14 16.84
CA ALA A 262 15.02 -5.46 17.51
C ALA A 262 15.97 -6.38 16.72
N ASN A 263 15.50 -7.01 15.64
CA ASN A 263 16.30 -7.89 14.79
C ASN A 263 16.92 -7.17 13.57
N GLY A 264 16.90 -5.84 13.55
CA GLY A 264 17.43 -5.01 12.46
C GLY A 264 16.58 -5.00 11.17
N ARG A 265 15.46 -5.74 11.13
CA ARG A 265 14.55 -5.79 9.97
C ARG A 265 13.62 -4.59 9.96
N THR A 266 14.19 -3.43 9.69
CA THR A 266 13.50 -2.15 9.80
C THR A 266 13.34 -1.47 8.45
N VAL A 267 12.46 -0.47 8.42
CA VAL A 267 12.28 0.40 7.25
C VAL A 267 13.56 1.16 6.91
N LEU A 268 14.38 1.49 7.92
CA LEU A 268 15.69 2.07 7.72
C LEU A 268 16.62 1.11 6.97
N ALA A 269 16.72 -0.15 7.40
CA ALA A 269 17.54 -1.15 6.69
C ALA A 269 17.09 -1.36 5.23
N ALA A 270 15.77 -1.37 4.98
CA ALA A 270 15.23 -1.42 3.62
C ALA A 270 15.61 -0.19 2.79
N GLY A 271 15.47 1.01 3.37
CA GLY A 271 15.83 2.27 2.72
C GLY A 271 17.32 2.37 2.38
N LEU A 272 18.20 1.94 3.29
CA LEU A 272 19.65 1.88 3.07
C LEU A 272 20.02 0.86 1.98
N THR A 273 19.34 -0.30 1.94
CA THR A 273 19.54 -1.32 0.90
C THR A 273 19.18 -0.79 -0.47
N LEU A 274 18.01 -0.16 -0.60
CA LEU A 274 17.59 0.47 -1.85
C LEU A 274 18.48 1.67 -2.21
N GLY A 275 18.94 2.43 -1.22
CA GLY A 275 19.88 3.52 -1.44
C GLY A 275 21.19 3.03 -2.05
N LEU A 276 21.75 1.94 -1.51
CA LEU A 276 22.94 1.28 -2.08
C LEU A 276 22.72 0.78 -3.51
N LEU A 277 21.54 0.21 -3.78
CA LEU A 277 21.18 -0.29 -5.12
C LEU A 277 21.10 0.85 -6.15
N VAL A 278 20.53 1.98 -5.77
CA VAL A 278 20.31 3.12 -6.68
C VAL A 278 21.57 3.99 -6.84
N LEU A 279 22.49 3.95 -5.88
CA LEU A 279 23.69 4.79 -5.85
C LEU A 279 24.51 4.77 -7.15
N PRO A 280 24.88 3.61 -7.75
CA PRO A 280 25.68 3.59 -8.98
C PRO A 280 24.93 4.20 -10.16
N ILE A 281 23.61 4.02 -10.23
CA ILE A 281 22.76 4.56 -11.29
C ILE A 281 22.72 6.09 -11.23
N ILE A 282 22.66 6.67 -10.03
CA ILE A 282 22.73 8.13 -9.86
C ILE A 282 24.09 8.64 -10.32
N ILE A 283 25.18 7.96 -9.93
CA ILE A 283 26.53 8.42 -10.25
C ILE A 283 26.82 8.40 -11.76
N ILE A 284 26.33 7.38 -12.48
CA ILE A 284 26.62 7.20 -13.92
C ILE A 284 25.74 8.11 -14.81
N ASN A 285 24.53 8.46 -14.36
CA ASN A 285 23.56 9.23 -15.15
C ASN A 285 23.51 10.73 -14.83
N ALA A 286 24.29 11.19 -13.85
CA ALA A 286 24.44 12.59 -13.51
C ALA A 286 25.39 13.29 -14.49
#